data_AF-A0A6J8BB71-F1
#
_entry.id   AF-A0A6J8BB71-F1
#
_cell.length_a   1.000
_cell.length_b   1.000
_cell.length_c   1.000
_cell.angle_alpha   90.00
_cell.angle_beta   90.00
_cell.angle_gamma   90.00
#
_symmetry.space_group_name_H-M   'P 1'
#
loop_
_entity.id
_entity.type
_entity.pdbx_description
1 polymer ?
#
loop_
_entity_poly.entity_id
_entity_poly.type
_entity_poly.pdbx_seq_one_letter_code
_entity_poly.pdbx_strand_id
1 'polypeptide(L)'
;MIRMRCHCQIMVQHLDCNKLTNSDEKSKNTLRSCGGQCPKKLSCGHVCSSNCHAGPCPMEKKCTKKTTRKCACKRIKKEVVCKDVTNKVLDCDEKCKEEQEKKKEEEEEKKRLLNEEEIKQQQAKVEEFEKRMGKGRKRRKKYDEEEEEKLSFIQQHKKLLIMSLTVAVLAIFAYSLLLQ
;
A
#
# COMPACT_ATOMS: atom_id res chain seq x y z
N MET A 1 48.49 47.85 -6.81
CA MET A 1 47.47 47.09 -6.07
C MET A 1 47.64 45.60 -6.34
N ILE A 2 47.46 44.76 -5.33
CA ILE A 2 47.52 43.30 -5.41
C ILE A 2 46.09 42.76 -5.48
N ARG A 3 45.82 41.84 -6.40
CA ARG A 3 44.53 41.14 -6.50
C ARG A 3 44.62 39.79 -5.81
N MET A 4 43.74 39.53 -4.84
CA MET A 4 43.68 38.25 -4.13
C MET A 4 42.26 37.73 -4.05
N ARG A 5 42.08 36.40 -4.11
CA ARG A 5 40.79 35.77 -3.85
C ARG A 5 40.37 36.01 -2.40
N CYS A 6 39.11 36.38 -2.22
CA CYS A 6 38.46 36.49 -0.91
C CYS A 6 38.37 35.12 -0.23
N HIS A 7 38.22 35.06 1.10
CA HIS A 7 38.01 33.79 1.81
C HIS A 7 36.73 33.06 1.40
N CYS A 8 35.74 33.79 0.89
CA CYS A 8 34.53 33.20 0.31
C CYS A 8 34.74 32.62 -1.10
N GLN A 9 35.91 32.86 -1.72
CA GLN A 9 36.30 32.46 -3.08
C GLN A 9 35.46 33.07 -4.24
N ILE A 10 34.35 33.74 -3.93
CA ILE A 10 33.48 34.39 -4.92
C ILE A 10 34.12 35.70 -5.43
N MET A 11 34.48 36.59 -4.52
CA MET A 11 34.98 37.94 -4.84
C MET A 11 36.51 38.00 -4.92
N VAL A 12 37.04 38.99 -5.63
CA VAL A 12 38.47 39.34 -5.63
C VAL A 12 38.66 40.65 -4.88
N GLN A 13 39.52 40.64 -3.87
CA GLN A 13 39.92 41.82 -3.11
C GLN A 13 41.09 42.53 -3.80
N HIS A 14 41.03 43.86 -3.88
CA HIS A 14 42.11 44.71 -4.37
C HIS A 14 42.79 45.34 -3.15
N LEU A 15 44.02 44.90 -2.86
CA LEU A 15 44.74 45.24 -1.64
C LEU A 15 45.96 46.09 -1.96
N ASP A 16 46.24 47.08 -1.12
CA ASP A 16 47.48 47.85 -1.21
C ASP A 16 48.65 46.99 -0.74
N CYS A 17 49.71 46.90 -1.56
CA CYS A 17 50.91 46.12 -1.25
C CYS A 17 51.52 46.55 0.09
N ASN A 18 51.67 47.86 0.28
CA ASN A 18 52.27 48.42 1.49
C ASN A 18 51.45 48.07 2.76
N LYS A 19 50.12 48.14 2.67
CA LYS A 19 49.24 47.76 3.79
C LYS A 19 49.32 46.26 4.07
N LEU A 20 49.37 45.42 3.03
CA LEU A 20 49.44 43.97 3.20
C LEU A 20 50.77 43.52 3.83
N THR A 21 51.90 44.06 3.38
CA THR A 21 53.24 43.66 3.83
C THR A 21 53.53 44.09 5.27
N ASN A 22 53.08 45.29 5.66
CA ASN A 22 53.33 45.85 7.00
C ASN A 22 52.29 45.42 8.05
N SER A 23 51.20 44.78 7.64
CA SER A 23 50.15 44.32 8.54
C SER A 23 50.51 43.02 9.25
N ASP A 24 49.99 42.84 10.46
CA ASP A 24 49.95 41.56 11.16
C ASP A 24 49.00 40.57 10.47
N GLU A 25 49.13 39.27 10.78
CA GLU A 25 48.33 38.21 10.14
C GLU A 25 46.81 38.36 10.34
N LYS A 26 46.37 38.95 11.44
CA LYS A 26 44.94 39.19 11.69
C LYS A 26 44.43 40.30 10.79
N SER A 27 45.19 41.38 10.65
CA SER A 27 44.90 42.46 9.71
C SER A 27 44.93 41.99 8.26
N LYS A 28 45.92 41.17 7.86
CA LYS A 28 45.96 40.53 6.52
C LYS A 28 44.73 39.67 6.25
N ASN A 29 44.31 38.86 7.24
CA ASN A 29 43.10 38.06 7.12
C ASN A 29 41.84 38.90 6.96
N THR A 30 41.77 40.06 7.62
CA THR A 30 40.64 40.98 7.54
C THR A 30 40.61 41.67 6.17
N LEU A 31 41.76 42.14 5.68
CA LEU A 31 41.91 42.72 4.34
C LEU A 31 41.48 41.74 3.24
N ARG A 32 41.77 40.45 3.40
CA ARG A 32 41.34 39.40 2.45
C ARG A 32 39.86 39.02 2.54
N SER A 33 39.11 39.57 3.49
CA SER A 33 37.67 39.34 3.63
C SER A 33 36.87 40.42 2.90
N CYS A 34 35.76 40.03 2.26
CA CYS A 34 34.79 41.00 1.72
C CYS A 34 33.89 41.63 2.79
N GLY A 35 33.99 41.19 4.05
CA GLY A 35 33.14 41.65 5.15
C GLY A 35 31.69 41.18 5.09
N GLY A 36 31.20 40.70 3.94
CA GLY A 36 29.84 40.16 3.78
C GLY A 36 29.63 38.82 4.50
N GLN A 37 28.39 38.35 4.56
CA GLN A 37 28.04 37.07 5.18
C GLN A 37 28.71 35.89 4.45
N CYS A 38 29.24 34.93 5.21
CA CYS A 38 29.87 33.74 4.64
C CYS A 38 28.83 32.89 3.86
N PRO A 39 29.08 32.54 2.59
CA PRO A 39 28.15 31.77 1.77
C PRO A 39 28.15 30.27 2.06
N LYS A 40 29.06 29.79 2.93
CA LYS A 40 29.19 28.36 3.25
C LYS A 40 27.96 27.87 4.00
N LYS A 41 27.47 26.69 3.65
CA LYS A 41 26.41 25.98 4.37
C LYS A 41 27.02 25.17 5.52
N LEU A 42 26.38 25.26 6.68
CA LEU A 42 26.68 24.45 7.86
C LEU A 42 26.09 23.05 7.67
N SER A 43 26.52 22.10 8.49
CA SER A 43 25.98 20.73 8.58
C SER A 43 24.45 20.66 8.75
N CYS A 44 23.86 21.64 9.42
CA CYS A 44 22.39 21.75 9.56
C CYS A 44 21.67 22.28 8.30
N GLY A 45 22.37 22.54 7.21
CA GLY A 45 21.84 23.06 5.93
C GLY A 45 21.67 24.58 5.88
N HIS A 46 21.76 25.28 7.01
CA HIS A 46 21.70 26.74 7.08
C HIS A 46 22.99 27.40 6.59
N VAL A 47 22.88 28.62 6.05
CA VAL A 47 24.04 29.45 5.70
C VAL A 47 24.71 29.98 6.97
N CYS A 48 26.04 29.97 7.01
CA CYS A 48 26.82 30.51 8.11
C CYS A 48 26.43 31.96 8.41
N SER A 49 26.18 32.29 9.69
CA SER A 49 25.80 33.65 10.10
C SER A 49 26.99 34.57 10.34
N SER A 50 28.21 34.05 10.28
CA SER A 50 29.42 34.85 10.47
C SER A 50 29.80 35.57 9.18
N ASN A 51 30.51 36.68 9.32
CA ASN A 51 31.13 37.36 8.18
C ASN A 51 32.17 36.45 7.52
N CYS A 52 32.51 36.77 6.28
CA CYS A 52 33.51 36.08 5.50
C CYS A 52 34.80 35.91 6.32
N HIS A 53 35.18 34.65 6.54
CA HIS A 53 36.23 34.25 7.46
C HIS A 53 37.13 33.22 6.79
N ALA A 54 38.39 33.15 7.23
CA ALA A 54 39.29 32.09 6.83
C ALA A 54 38.88 30.75 7.46
N GLY A 55 39.21 29.63 6.80
CA GLY A 55 39.07 28.30 7.38
C GLY A 55 37.62 27.78 7.57
N PRO A 56 37.42 26.82 8.50
CA PRO A 56 36.12 26.25 8.84
C PRO A 56 35.15 27.25 9.47
N CYS A 57 33.85 27.01 9.33
CA CYS A 57 32.83 27.90 9.88
C CYS A 57 32.83 27.88 11.42
N PRO A 58 32.93 29.03 12.11
CA PRO A 58 32.91 29.07 13.58
C PRO A 58 31.54 28.66 14.14
N MET A 59 30.48 28.80 13.35
CA MET A 59 29.10 28.51 13.72
C MET A 59 28.63 27.10 13.37
N GLU A 60 29.54 26.21 12.95
CA GLU A 60 29.23 24.85 12.47
C GLU A 60 28.28 24.06 13.39
N LYS A 61 28.51 24.14 14.69
CA LYS A 61 27.71 23.43 15.72
C LYS A 61 26.78 24.34 16.53
N LYS A 62 26.79 25.65 16.29
CA LYS A 62 26.10 26.66 17.12
C LYS A 62 25.09 27.48 16.32
N CYS A 63 24.39 26.85 15.37
CA CYS A 63 23.45 27.56 14.51
C CYS A 63 22.32 28.23 15.30
N THR A 64 22.21 29.55 15.22
CA THR A 64 21.19 30.35 15.92
C THR A 64 19.95 30.64 15.06
N LYS A 65 19.89 30.10 13.84
CA LYS A 65 18.73 30.26 12.97
C LYS A 65 17.51 29.56 13.59
N LYS A 66 16.37 30.24 13.58
CA LYS A 66 15.09 29.64 13.98
C LYS A 66 14.60 28.76 12.84
N THR A 67 14.22 27.53 13.17
CA THR A 67 13.57 26.60 12.24
C THR A 67 12.21 26.22 12.80
N THR A 68 11.25 25.98 11.90
CA THR A 68 9.96 25.43 12.31
C THR A 68 10.06 23.92 12.35
N ARG A 69 9.63 23.32 13.47
CA ARG A 69 9.49 21.87 13.59
C ARG A 69 8.02 21.52 13.75
N LYS A 70 7.66 20.35 13.26
CA LYS A 70 6.31 19.80 13.33
C LYS A 70 6.32 18.49 14.10
N CYS A 71 5.21 18.12 14.76
CA CYS A 71 5.04 16.75 15.24
C CYS A 71 4.97 15.77 14.06
N ALA A 72 5.12 14.47 14.33
CA ALA A 72 4.90 13.41 13.33
C ALA A 72 3.50 13.53 12.67
N CYS A 73 2.52 13.90 13.48
CA CYS A 73 1.14 14.16 13.09
C CYS A 73 0.88 15.47 12.31
N LYS A 74 1.90 16.33 12.19
CA LYS A 74 1.86 17.67 11.61
C LYS A 74 0.89 18.69 12.26
N ARG A 75 0.15 18.34 13.31
CA ARG A 75 -0.76 19.23 14.08
C ARG A 75 -0.01 20.33 14.85
N ILE A 76 1.03 19.97 15.60
CA ILE A 76 1.83 20.92 16.38
C ILE A 76 2.91 21.49 15.47
N LYS A 77 3.03 22.83 15.44
CA LYS A 77 4.13 23.57 14.81
C LYS A 77 4.73 24.51 15.85
N LYS A 78 6.03 24.40 16.10
CA LYS A 78 6.75 25.31 17.01
C LYS A 78 8.00 25.85 16.34
N GLU A 79 8.32 27.11 16.64
CA GLU A 79 9.59 27.71 16.29
C GLU A 79 10.63 27.36 17.34
N VAL A 80 11.75 26.81 16.88
CA VAL A 80 12.83 26.34 17.75
C VAL A 80 14.17 26.75 17.13
N VAL A 81 15.16 27.03 17.98
CA VAL A 81 16.49 27.42 17.49
C VAL A 81 17.23 26.17 17.03
N CYS A 82 17.88 26.24 15.87
CA CYS A 82 18.52 25.09 15.23
C CYS A 82 19.54 24.37 16.13
N LYS A 83 20.31 25.10 16.95
CA LYS A 83 21.28 24.51 17.89
C LYS A 83 20.61 23.65 18.98
N ASP A 84 19.39 23.99 19.38
CA ASP A 84 18.69 23.36 20.51
C ASP A 84 17.92 22.12 20.07
N VAL A 85 17.95 21.82 18.77
CA VAL A 85 17.21 20.73 18.16
C VAL A 85 18.21 19.78 17.52
N THR A 86 18.59 18.74 18.26
CA THR A 86 18.96 17.46 17.63
C THR A 86 17.85 17.06 16.66
N ASN A 87 18.14 16.37 15.55
CA ASN A 87 17.22 15.97 14.47
C ASN A 87 15.88 15.26 14.84
N LYS A 88 15.49 15.26 16.11
CA LYS A 88 14.24 14.81 16.68
C LYS A 88 13.05 15.64 16.19
N VAL A 89 11.97 14.92 15.91
CA VAL A 89 10.63 15.45 15.64
C VAL A 89 10.02 15.95 16.95
N LEU A 90 9.10 16.91 16.90
CA LEU A 90 8.38 17.33 18.12
C LEU A 90 7.48 16.19 18.60
N ASP A 91 7.41 16.01 19.92
CA ASP A 91 6.51 15.03 20.53
C ASP A 91 5.04 15.42 20.31
N CYS A 92 4.22 14.40 20.09
CA CYS A 92 2.76 14.53 20.03
C CYS A 92 2.21 14.70 21.45
N ASP A 93 1.22 15.57 21.63
CA ASP A 93 0.43 15.63 22.88
C ASP A 93 -0.78 14.68 22.80
N GLU A 94 -1.55 14.59 23.89
CA GLU A 94 -2.73 13.71 23.94
C GLU A 94 -3.76 14.04 22.84
N LYS A 95 -3.98 15.32 22.54
CA LYS A 95 -4.86 15.74 21.43
C LYS A 95 -4.38 15.22 20.07
N CYS A 96 -3.07 15.16 19.84
CA CYS A 96 -2.53 14.58 18.62
C CYS A 96 -2.82 13.07 18.51
N LYS A 97 -2.83 12.34 19.64
CA LYS A 97 -3.09 10.89 19.65
C LYS A 97 -4.58 10.63 19.39
N GLU A 98 -5.46 11.35 20.09
CA GLU A 98 -6.91 11.28 19.89
C GLU A 98 -7.30 11.56 18.43
N GLU A 99 -6.72 12.59 17.80
CA GLU A 99 -7.03 12.91 16.39
C GLU A 99 -6.49 11.85 15.41
N GLN A 100 -5.38 11.19 15.75
CA GLN A 100 -4.85 10.09 14.94
C GLN A 100 -5.71 8.84 15.07
N GLU A 101 -6.19 8.52 16.26
CA GLU A 101 -7.08 7.38 16.50
C GLU A 101 -8.40 7.58 15.77
N LYS A 102 -9.04 8.75 15.91
CA LYS A 102 -10.26 9.08 15.16
C LYS A 102 -10.09 8.97 13.65
N LYS A 103 -8.99 9.49 13.10
CA LYS A 103 -8.70 9.37 11.66
C LYS A 103 -8.51 7.93 11.21
N LYS A 104 -7.88 7.09 12.04
CA LYS A 104 -7.73 5.66 11.76
C LYS A 104 -9.07 4.95 11.79
N GLU A 105 -9.91 5.23 12.78
CA GLU A 105 -11.27 4.69 12.90
C GLU A 105 -12.13 5.08 11.69
N GLU A 106 -12.12 6.37 11.30
CA GLU A 106 -12.82 6.87 10.12
C GLU A 106 -12.31 6.24 8.82
N GLU A 107 -10.99 6.06 8.68
CA GLU A 107 -10.40 5.41 7.50
C GLU A 107 -10.75 3.91 7.44
N GLU A 108 -10.72 3.22 8.58
CA GLU A 108 -11.13 1.83 8.68
C GLU A 108 -12.62 1.65 8.39
N GLU A 109 -13.49 2.51 8.93
CA GLU A 109 -14.92 2.50 8.67
C GLU A 109 -15.19 2.76 7.18
N LYS A 110 -14.57 3.79 6.61
CA LYS A 110 -14.68 4.08 5.17
C LYS A 110 -14.23 2.89 4.33
N LYS A 111 -13.14 2.22 4.70
CA LYS A 111 -12.66 1.02 4.01
C LYS A 111 -13.64 -0.15 4.15
N ARG A 112 -14.27 -0.33 5.31
CA ARG A 112 -15.32 -1.35 5.50
C ARG A 112 -16.54 -1.07 4.62
N LEU A 113 -17.01 0.18 4.57
CA LEU A 113 -18.13 0.59 3.73
C LEU A 113 -17.83 0.37 2.24
N LEU A 114 -16.64 0.77 1.78
CA LEU A 114 -16.19 0.52 0.40
C LEU A 114 -16.14 -0.97 0.07
N ASN A 115 -15.59 -1.79 0.96
CA ASN A 115 -15.54 -3.24 0.77
C ASN A 115 -16.96 -3.86 0.72
N GLU A 116 -17.87 -3.42 1.59
CA GLU A 116 -19.26 -3.91 1.59
C GLU A 116 -19.99 -3.53 0.30
N GLU A 117 -19.79 -2.30 -0.18
CA GLU A 117 -20.35 -1.84 -1.45
C GLU A 117 -19.78 -2.64 -2.64
N GLU A 118 -18.47 -2.90 -2.67
CA GLU A 118 -17.83 -3.73 -3.69
C GLU A 118 -18.40 -5.17 -3.68
N ILE A 119 -18.59 -5.77 -2.50
CA ILE A 119 -19.19 -7.11 -2.37
C ILE A 119 -20.63 -7.12 -2.92
N LYS A 120 -21.45 -6.12 -2.57
CA LYS A 120 -22.82 -6.01 -3.09
C LYS A 120 -22.84 -5.87 -4.61
N GLN A 121 -21.94 -5.05 -5.17
CA GLN A 121 -21.82 -4.91 -6.63
C GLN A 121 -21.36 -6.20 -7.31
N GLN A 122 -20.42 -6.94 -6.72
CA GLN A 122 -19.99 -8.24 -7.24
C GLN A 122 -21.12 -9.26 -7.22
N GLN A 123 -21.86 -9.35 -6.12
CA GLN A 123 -23.02 -10.25 -6.00
C GLN A 123 -24.09 -9.91 -7.04
N ALA A 124 -24.43 -8.63 -7.23
CA ALA A 124 -25.40 -8.19 -8.23
C ALA A 124 -24.96 -8.56 -9.66
N LYS A 125 -23.66 -8.42 -9.99
CA LYS A 125 -23.11 -8.85 -11.29
C LYS A 125 -23.21 -10.35 -11.50
N VAL A 126 -22.95 -11.15 -10.46
CA VAL A 126 -23.10 -12.62 -10.52
C VAL A 126 -24.56 -12.99 -10.73
N GLU A 127 -25.49 -12.40 -9.97
CA GLU A 127 -26.93 -12.66 -10.13
C GLU A 127 -27.44 -12.27 -11.53
N GLU A 128 -26.99 -11.13 -12.07
CA GLU A 128 -27.32 -10.72 -13.43
C GLU A 128 -26.78 -11.70 -14.48
N PHE A 129 -25.55 -12.18 -14.30
CA PHE A 129 -24.94 -13.17 -15.17
C PHE A 129 -25.72 -14.50 -15.14
N GLU A 130 -26.10 -14.99 -13.95
CA GLU A 130 -26.92 -16.19 -13.79
C GLU A 130 -28.29 -16.05 -14.48
N LYS A 131 -28.96 -14.91 -14.33
CA LYS A 131 -30.24 -14.62 -15.02
C LYS A 131 -30.09 -14.63 -16.54
N ARG A 132 -28.98 -14.10 -17.07
CA ARG A 132 -28.69 -14.13 -18.53
C ARG A 132 -28.41 -15.56 -19.02
N MET A 133 -27.64 -16.34 -18.28
CA MET A 133 -27.30 -17.73 -18.65
C MET A 133 -28.49 -18.70 -18.52
N GLY A 134 -29.33 -18.53 -17.49
CA GLY A 134 -30.51 -19.36 -17.24
C GLY A 134 -31.61 -19.21 -18.30
N LYS A 135 -31.68 -18.06 -18.99
CA LYS A 135 -32.61 -17.85 -20.11
C LYS A 135 -32.20 -18.57 -21.41
N GLY A 136 -30.93 -18.98 -21.55
CA GLY A 136 -30.39 -19.59 -22.77
C GLY A 136 -30.35 -21.13 -22.79
N ARG A 137 -30.67 -21.80 -21.68
CA ARG A 137 -30.66 -23.27 -21.60
C ARG A 137 -31.81 -23.80 -20.75
N LYS A 138 -33.04 -23.67 -21.26
CA LYS A 138 -33.90 -24.86 -21.24
C LYS A 138 -33.24 -25.87 -22.16
N ARG A 139 -32.18 -26.53 -21.66
CA ARG A 139 -31.74 -27.80 -22.21
C ARG A 139 -33.04 -28.61 -22.21
N ARG A 140 -33.56 -28.99 -23.38
CA ARG A 140 -34.44 -30.16 -23.46
C ARG A 140 -33.78 -31.16 -22.51
N LYS A 141 -34.50 -31.64 -21.48
CA LYS A 141 -34.07 -32.83 -20.76
C LYS A 141 -33.74 -33.81 -21.88
N LYS A 142 -32.44 -34.00 -22.15
CA LYS A 142 -32.02 -35.18 -22.87
C LYS A 142 -32.47 -36.23 -21.87
N TYR A 143 -33.53 -36.95 -22.22
CA TYR A 143 -33.90 -38.17 -21.54
C TYR A 143 -32.56 -38.83 -21.24
N ASP A 144 -32.22 -38.96 -19.96
CA ASP A 144 -31.20 -39.92 -19.61
C ASP A 144 -31.73 -41.20 -20.23
N GLU A 145 -31.03 -41.66 -21.25
CA GLU A 145 -31.16 -42.99 -21.80
C GLU A 145 -30.66 -43.88 -20.68
N GLU A 146 -31.42 -43.96 -19.58
CA GLU A 146 -31.54 -45.19 -18.82
C GLU A 146 -31.86 -46.20 -19.90
N GLU A 147 -30.92 -47.10 -20.14
CA GLU A 147 -31.20 -48.38 -20.77
C GLU A 147 -32.52 -48.85 -20.17
N GLU A 148 -33.62 -48.63 -20.89
CA GLU A 148 -34.88 -49.28 -20.62
C GLU A 148 -34.56 -50.76 -20.83
N GLU A 149 -34.15 -51.44 -19.76
CA GLU A 149 -34.18 -52.88 -19.67
C GLU A 149 -35.57 -53.27 -20.16
N LYS A 150 -35.61 -53.89 -21.34
CA LYS A 150 -36.83 -54.29 -22.03
C LYS A 150 -37.62 -55.25 -21.15
N LEU A 151 -38.39 -54.73 -20.21
CA LEU A 151 -39.28 -55.49 -19.34
C LEU A 151 -40.66 -54.86 -19.42
N SER A 152 -41.33 -55.08 -20.55
CA SER A 152 -42.75 -54.72 -20.70
C SER A 152 -43.62 -55.86 -21.25
N PHE A 153 -43.06 -56.85 -21.96
CA PHE A 153 -43.85 -57.97 -22.50
C PHE A 153 -43.83 -59.23 -21.61
N ILE A 154 -42.67 -59.61 -21.07
CA ILE A 154 -42.50 -60.84 -20.26
C ILE A 154 -43.19 -60.72 -18.90
N GLN A 155 -43.14 -59.55 -18.27
CA GLN A 155 -43.82 -59.29 -16.98
C GLN A 155 -45.35 -59.36 -17.11
N GLN A 156 -45.93 -58.89 -18.22
CA GLN A 156 -47.39 -58.91 -18.43
C GLN A 156 -47.94 -60.34 -18.57
N HIS A 157 -47.18 -61.25 -19.19
CA HIS A 157 -47.64 -62.62 -19.45
C HIS A 157 -47.01 -63.69 -18.53
N LYS A 158 -46.20 -63.30 -17.54
CA LYS A 158 -45.53 -64.23 -16.59
C LYS A 158 -46.53 -65.17 -15.90
N LYS A 159 -47.70 -64.66 -15.50
CA LYS A 159 -48.73 -65.48 -14.85
C LYS A 159 -49.32 -66.52 -15.81
N LEU A 160 -49.57 -66.15 -17.07
CA LEU A 160 -50.10 -67.08 -18.08
C LEU A 160 -49.09 -68.18 -18.42
N LEU A 161 -47.80 -67.84 -18.54
CA LEU A 161 -46.75 -68.82 -18.77
C LEU A 161 -46.65 -69.83 -17.61
N ILE A 162 -46.67 -69.34 -16.37
CA ILE A 162 -46.66 -70.21 -15.17
C ILE A 162 -47.90 -71.12 -15.15
N MET A 163 -49.09 -70.58 -15.43
CA MET A 163 -50.32 -71.37 -15.47
C MET A 163 -50.32 -72.44 -16.58
N SER A 164 -49.74 -72.14 -17.74
CA SER A 164 -49.63 -73.14 -18.82
C SER A 164 -48.70 -74.31 -18.44
N LEU A 165 -47.58 -73.99 -17.75
CA LEU A 165 -46.62 -74.99 -17.28
C LEU A 165 -47.22 -75.90 -16.20
N THR A 166 -47.97 -75.34 -15.24
CA THR A 166 -48.58 -76.14 -14.17
C THR A 166 -49.63 -77.10 -14.72
N VAL A 167 -50.46 -76.67 -15.67
CA VAL A 167 -51.45 -77.55 -16.31
C VAL A 167 -50.77 -78.68 -17.09
N ALA A 168 -49.69 -78.39 -17.82
CA ALA A 168 -48.95 -79.40 -18.57
C ALA A 168 -48.32 -80.46 -17.63
N VAL A 169 -47.72 -80.03 -16.51
CA VAL A 169 -47.13 -80.95 -15.52
C VAL A 169 -48.21 -81.82 -14.88
N LEU A 170 -49.36 -81.25 -14.51
CA LEU A 170 -50.47 -82.01 -13.95
C LEU A 170 -51.05 -83.02 -14.94
N ALA A 171 -51.13 -82.67 -16.22
CA ALA A 171 -51.58 -83.57 -17.27
C ALA A 171 -50.59 -84.73 -17.48
N ILE A 172 -49.28 -84.45 -17.48
CA ILE A 172 -48.23 -85.48 -17.57
C ILE A 172 -48.28 -86.40 -16.35
N PHE A 173 -48.44 -85.84 -15.15
CA PHE A 173 -48.54 -86.61 -13.91
C PHE A 173 -49.78 -87.50 -13.89
N ALA A 174 -50.94 -86.98 -14.31
CA ALA A 174 -52.16 -87.76 -14.45
C ALA A 174 -52.00 -88.88 -15.49
N TYR A 175 -51.35 -88.60 -16.62
CA TYR A 175 -51.06 -89.60 -17.64
C TYR A 175 -50.13 -90.71 -17.12
N SER A 176 -49.08 -90.34 -16.36
CA SER A 176 -48.18 -91.32 -15.75
C SER A 176 -48.87 -92.21 -14.69
N LEU A 177 -49.85 -91.68 -13.97
CA LEU A 177 -50.64 -92.45 -13.00
C LEU A 177 -51.68 -93.36 -13.67
N LEU A 178 -52.14 -93.03 -14.88
CA LEU A 178 -53.07 -93.86 -15.66
C LEU A 178 -52.37 -95.00 -16.42
N LEU A 179 -51.05 -94.96 -16.53
CA LEU A 179 -50.20 -95.95 -17.21
C LEU A 179 -49.59 -96.99 -16.27
N GLN A 180 -49.95 -96.97 -14.98
CA GLN A 180 -49.47 -97.85 -13.93
C GLN A 180 -50.62 -98.68 -13.36
#